data_AF-A0A661SUT2-F1
#
_entry.id   AF-A0A661SUT2-F1
#
_cell.length_a   1.000
_cell.length_b   1.000
_cell.length_c   1.000
_cell.angle_alpha   90.00
_cell.angle_beta   90.00
_cell.angle_gamma   90.00
#
_symmetry.space_group_name_H-M   'P 1'
#
loop_
_entity.id
_entity.type
_entity.pdbx_description
1 polymer ?
#
loop_
_entity_poly.entity_id
_entity_poly.type
_entity_poly.pdbx_seq_one_letter_code
_entity_poly.pdbx_strand_id
1 'polypeptide(L)'
;MKRCPACNAKYTGKRLCHRCKNNLGDLVDIEDRARNHLKKATEAFASDNMREMFFHAKRSCSLRRTQEATKLLAYAALLVSQPGVAMNQWTLLNDQ
;
A
#
# COMPACT_ATOMS: atom_id res chain seq x y z
N MET A 1 -10.13 -11.51 -11.09
CA MET A 1 -10.03 -10.98 -12.47
C MET A 1 -10.10 -9.45 -12.40
N LYS A 2 -9.07 -8.72 -12.85
CA LYS A 2 -9.04 -7.25 -12.75
C LYS A 2 -9.74 -6.60 -13.97
N ARG A 3 -10.19 -5.35 -13.84
CA ARG A 3 -10.81 -4.57 -14.93
C ARG A 3 -9.97 -3.36 -15.30
N CYS A 4 -9.87 -3.07 -16.60
CA CYS A 4 -9.14 -1.91 -17.08
C CYS A 4 -9.83 -0.63 -16.58
N PRO A 5 -9.14 0.29 -15.90
CA PRO A 5 -9.75 1.51 -15.39
C PRO A 5 -10.21 2.46 -16.50
N ALA A 6 -9.62 2.38 -17.70
CA ALA A 6 -9.96 3.25 -18.82
C ALA A 6 -11.19 2.78 -19.61
N CYS A 7 -11.33 1.47 -19.88
CA CYS A 7 -12.40 0.94 -20.75
C CYS A 7 -13.26 -0.16 -20.10
N ASN A 8 -13.03 -0.45 -18.82
CA ASN A 8 -13.74 -1.45 -18.02
C ASN A 8 -13.67 -2.91 -18.54
N ALA A 9 -12.86 -3.17 -19.57
CA ALA A 9 -12.66 -4.51 -20.10
C ALA A 9 -11.94 -5.42 -19.09
N LYS A 10 -12.32 -6.70 -19.06
CA LYS A 10 -11.65 -7.71 -18.23
C LYS A 10 -10.20 -7.89 -18.71
N TYR A 11 -9.23 -7.90 -17.80
CA TYR A 11 -7.83 -8.17 -18.16
C TYR A 11 -7.14 -9.05 -17.12
N THR A 12 -6.12 -9.77 -17.56
CA THR A 12 -5.40 -10.79 -16.78
C THR A 12 -4.01 -10.31 -16.35
N GLY A 13 -3.90 -9.06 -15.89
CA GLY A 13 -2.64 -8.53 -15.36
C GLY A 13 -1.57 -8.18 -16.41
N LYS A 14 -1.92 -8.17 -17.71
CA LYS A 14 -1.02 -7.70 -18.77
C LYS A 14 -0.74 -6.20 -18.63
N ARG A 15 0.50 -5.78 -18.96
CA ARG A 15 0.91 -4.35 -18.97
C ARG A 15 0.09 -3.50 -19.94
N LEU A 16 -0.42 -4.07 -21.03
CA LEU A 16 -1.29 -3.35 -21.96
C LEU A 16 -2.71 -3.93 -21.93
N CYS A 17 -3.71 -3.05 -21.92
CA CYS A 17 -5.09 -3.48 -22.12
C CYS A 17 -5.28 -4.04 -23.53
N HIS A 18 -5.86 -5.24 -23.67
CA HIS A 18 -6.10 -5.85 -24.98
C HIS A 18 -7.07 -5.03 -25.85
N ARG A 19 -8.05 -4.34 -25.23
CA ARG A 19 -9.10 -3.56 -25.90
C ARG A 19 -8.64 -2.14 -26.24
N CYS A 20 -8.42 -1.30 -25.23
CA CYS A 20 -8.08 0.12 -25.46
C CYS A 20 -6.58 0.41 -25.59
N LYS A 21 -5.71 -0.62 -25.51
CA LYS A 21 -4.24 -0.51 -25.56
C LYS A 21 -3.61 0.39 -24.49
N ASN A 22 -4.39 0.90 -23.53
CA ASN A 22 -3.86 1.71 -22.44
C ASN A 22 -2.79 0.93 -21.66
N ASN A 23 -1.72 1.64 -21.29
CA ASN A 23 -0.67 1.09 -20.45
C ASN A 23 -1.16 1.02 -18.99
N LEU A 24 -1.29 -0.19 -18.50
CA LEU A 24 -1.62 -0.53 -17.13
C LEU A 24 -0.37 -0.94 -16.33
N GLY A 25 0.79 -1.01 -16.99
CA GLY A 25 2.07 -1.38 -16.38
C GLY A 25 2.40 -0.53 -15.16
N ASP A 26 2.24 0.79 -15.26
CA ASP A 26 2.56 1.70 -14.16
C ASP A 26 1.68 1.44 -12.93
N LEU A 27 0.41 1.06 -13.12
CA LEU A 27 -0.49 0.70 -12.03
C LEU A 27 -0.06 -0.61 -11.35
N VAL A 28 0.36 -1.60 -12.16
CA VAL A 28 0.90 -2.86 -11.64
C VAL A 28 2.20 -2.60 -10.87
N ASP A 29 3.09 -1.77 -11.42
CA ASP A 29 4.37 -1.43 -10.79
C ASP A 29 4.15 -0.69 -9.46
N ILE A 30 3.16 0.20 -9.36
CA ILE A 30 2.77 0.87 -8.11
C ILE A 30 2.25 -0.15 -7.09
N GLU A 31 1.38 -1.08 -7.49
CA GLU A 31 0.87 -2.13 -6.60
C GLU A 31 2.00 -3.04 -6.11
N ASP A 32 2.92 -3.41 -6.98
CA ASP A 32 4.06 -4.26 -6.64
C ASP A 32 5.03 -3.55 -5.69
N ARG A 33 5.30 -2.27 -5.92
CA ARG A 33 6.10 -1.42 -5.01
C ARG A 33 5.43 -1.28 -3.64
N ALA A 34 4.10 -1.12 -3.60
CA ALA A 34 3.36 -1.06 -2.34
C ALA A 34 3.51 -2.37 -1.55
N ARG A 35 3.33 -3.53 -2.20
CA ARG A 35 3.53 -4.85 -1.57
C ARG A 35 4.96 -5.05 -1.07
N ASN A 36 5.95 -4.64 -1.86
CA ASN A 36 7.35 -4.73 -1.46
C ASN A 36 7.66 -3.87 -0.23
N HIS A 37 7.12 -2.65 -0.16
CA HIS A 37 7.26 -1.82 1.04
C HIS A 37 6.54 -2.42 2.24
N LEU A 38 5.35 -3.00 2.06
CA LEU A 38 4.65 -3.67 3.14
C LEU A 38 5.47 -4.83 3.72
N LYS A 39 6.03 -5.67 2.84
CA LYS A 39 6.93 -6.77 3.23
C LYS A 39 8.13 -6.27 4.04
N LYS A 40 8.82 -5.23 3.55
CA LYS A 40 9.97 -4.63 4.25
C LYS A 40 9.59 -4.03 5.61
N ALA A 41 8.40 -3.45 5.73
CA ALA A 41 7.92 -2.94 7.01
C ALA A 41 7.75 -4.07 8.04
N THR A 42 7.20 -5.22 7.61
CA THR A 42 7.07 -6.41 8.45
C THR A 42 8.43 -7.00 8.84
N GLU A 43 9.37 -7.06 7.91
CA GLU A 43 10.75 -7.53 8.18
C GLU A 43 11.48 -6.60 9.16
N ALA A 44 11.31 -5.28 9.02
CA ALA A 44 11.87 -4.29 9.93
C ALA A 44 11.28 -4.41 11.33
N PHE A 45 9.97 -4.68 11.45
CA PHE A 45 9.34 -4.97 12.74
C PHE A 45 9.94 -6.21 13.40
N ALA A 46 10.13 -7.30 12.64
CA ALA A 46 10.77 -8.51 13.14
C ALA A 46 12.24 -8.31 13.57
N SER A 47 12.89 -7.26 13.05
CA SER A 47 14.28 -6.90 13.36
C SER A 47 14.39 -5.76 14.39
N ASP A 48 13.30 -5.45 15.10
CA ASP A 48 13.18 -4.36 16.09
C ASP A 48 13.55 -2.95 15.56
N ASN A 49 13.52 -2.74 14.24
CA ASN A 49 13.82 -1.46 13.61
C ASN A 49 12.56 -0.64 13.35
N MET A 50 12.03 -0.01 14.40
CA MET A 50 10.75 0.72 14.34
C MET A 50 10.76 1.92 13.40
N ARG A 51 11.90 2.59 13.23
CA ARG A 51 12.03 3.72 12.29
C ARG A 51 11.91 3.26 10.84
N GLU A 52 12.54 2.14 10.50
CA GLU A 52 12.46 1.55 9.18
C GLU A 52 11.08 0.94 8.90
N MET A 53 10.49 0.28 9.90
CA MET A 53 9.09 -0.16 9.87
C MET A 53 8.16 1.00 9.53
N PHE A 54 8.27 2.12 10.24
CA PHE A 54 7.45 3.32 10.00
C PHE A 54 7.66 3.90 8.60
N PHE A 55 8.92 4.01 8.15
CA PHE A 55 9.22 4.49 6.80
C PHE A 55 8.55 3.63 5.72
N HIS A 56 8.72 2.32 5.81
CA HIS A 56 8.18 1.39 4.81
C HIS A 56 6.66 1.25 4.88
N ALA A 57 6.06 1.24 6.08
CA ALA A 57 4.60 1.24 6.24
C ALA A 57 3.98 2.51 5.64
N LYS A 58 4.59 3.69 5.90
CA LYS A 58 4.16 4.96 5.32
C LYS A 58 4.24 4.94 3.79
N ARG A 59 5.35 4.42 3.24
CA ARG A 59 5.52 4.29 1.78
C ARG A 59 4.48 3.37 1.15
N SER A 60 4.25 2.19 1.72
CA SER A 60 3.21 1.25 1.27
C SER A 60 1.83 1.94 1.22
N CYS A 61 1.41 2.54 2.33
CA CYS A 61 0.11 3.21 2.45
C CYS A 61 -0.05 4.38 1.47
N SER A 62 1.03 5.13 1.19
CA SER A 62 1.03 6.23 0.21
C SER A 62 0.86 5.78 -1.24
N LEU A 63 1.36 4.59 -1.59
CA LEU A 63 1.25 4.02 -2.95
C LEU A 63 -0.10 3.32 -3.13
N ARG A 64 -0.51 2.54 -2.13
CA ARG A 64 -1.77 1.83 -2.13
C ARG A 64 -2.29 1.73 -0.69
N ARG A 65 -3.37 2.45 -0.42
CA ARG A 65 -4.05 2.36 0.86
C ARG A 65 -4.87 1.07 0.92
N THR A 66 -4.35 0.07 1.62
CA THR A 66 -5.06 -1.17 1.98
C THR A 66 -5.31 -1.19 3.48
N GLN A 67 -6.31 -1.95 3.94
CA GLN A 67 -6.58 -2.07 5.37
C GLN A 67 -5.35 -2.56 6.14
N GLU A 68 -4.60 -3.51 5.59
CA GLU A 68 -3.36 -4.03 6.15
C GLU A 68 -2.27 -2.96 6.25
N ALA A 69 -2.01 -2.21 5.17
CA ALA A 69 -1.00 -1.16 5.16
C ALA A 69 -1.35 -0.01 6.12
N THR A 70 -2.64 0.34 6.22
CA THR A 70 -3.13 1.37 7.14
C THR A 70 -2.97 0.92 8.61
N LYS A 71 -3.34 -0.32 8.95
CA LYS A 71 -3.12 -0.89 10.30
C LYS A 71 -1.64 -0.88 10.66
N LEU A 72 -0.77 -1.38 9.78
CA LEU A 72 0.66 -1.45 10.04
C LEU A 72 1.27 -0.06 10.25
N LEU A 73 0.85 0.94 9.47
CA LEU A 73 1.28 2.33 9.65
C LEU A 73 0.79 2.91 10.99
N ALA A 74 -0.44 2.61 11.39
CA ALA A 74 -1.00 3.07 12.66
C ALA A 74 -0.17 2.54 13.85
N TYR A 75 0.17 1.25 13.85
CA TYR A 75 1.04 0.65 14.85
C TYR A 75 2.46 1.22 14.81
N ALA A 76 3.08 1.28 13.63
CA ALA A 76 4.43 1.82 13.48
C ALA A 76 4.52 3.26 14.00
N ALA A 77 3.49 4.08 13.75
CA ALA A 77 3.41 5.45 14.23
C ALA A 77 3.40 5.55 15.77
N LEU A 78 2.71 4.64 16.47
CA LEU A 78 2.74 4.59 17.93
C LEU A 78 4.15 4.24 18.44
N LEU A 79 4.81 3.26 17.82
CA LEU A 79 6.13 2.78 18.21
C LEU A 79 7.24 3.83 18.01
N VAL A 80 7.07 4.76 17.06
CA VAL A 80 8.00 5.88 16.85
C VAL A 80 7.53 7.19 17.50
N SER A 81 6.55 7.13 18.43
CA SER A 81 6.01 8.26 19.18
C SER A 81 5.42 9.37 18.28
N GLN A 82 4.70 8.98 17.23
CA GLN A 82 3.97 9.86 16.30
C GLN A 82 2.44 9.66 16.43
N PRO A 83 1.84 10.01 17.58
CA PRO A 83 0.44 9.67 17.88
C PRO A 83 -0.58 10.34 16.94
N GLY A 84 -0.31 11.54 16.43
CA GLY A 84 -1.18 12.20 15.46
C GLY A 84 -1.32 11.42 14.15
N VAL A 85 -0.23 10.80 13.70
CA VAL A 85 -0.27 9.93 12.50
C VAL A 85 -1.07 8.68 12.79
N ALA A 86 -0.88 8.07 13.96
CA ALA A 86 -1.63 6.89 14.37
C ALA A 86 -3.13 7.16 14.39
N MET A 87 -3.58 8.22 15.08
CA MET A 87 -5.00 8.58 15.17
C MET A 87 -5.64 8.78 13.80
N ASN A 88 -4.97 9.51 12.90
CA ASN A 88 -5.47 9.70 11.54
C ASN A 88 -5.67 8.37 10.80
N GLN A 89 -4.76 7.39 10.97
CA GLN A 89 -4.93 6.09 10.34
C GLN A 89 -6.06 5.26 10.97
N TRP A 90 -6.24 5.34 12.29
CA TRP A 90 -7.31 4.62 13.00
C TRP A 90 -8.69 5.12 12.62
N THR A 91 -8.89 6.43 12.48
CA THR A 91 -10.16 7.00 11.97
C THR A 91 -10.47 6.44 10.59
N LEU A 92 -9.49 6.45 9.67
CA LEU A 92 -9.64 5.92 8.32
C LEU A 92 -9.96 4.42 8.25
N LEU A 93 -9.62 3.64 9.29
CA LEU A 93 -9.94 2.21 9.38
C LEU A 93 -11.38 1.95 9.85
N ASN A 94 -11.96 2.88 10.61
CA ASN A 94 -13.30 2.76 11.17
C ASN A 94 -14.38 3.31 10.22
N ASP A 95 -13.98 4.18 9.28
CA ASP A 95 -14.86 4.75 8.25
C ASP A 95 -15.02 3.84 7.00
N GLN A 96 -14.45 2.62 7.01
CA GLN A 96 -14.47 1.64 5.92
C GLN A 96 -15.34 0.42 6.24
#